data_AF-A0A843I5V3-F1
#
_entry.id   AF-A0A843I5V3-F1
#
_cell.length_a   1.000
_cell.length_b   1.000
_cell.length_c   1.000
_cell.angle_alpha   90.00
_cell.angle_beta   90.00
_cell.angle_gamma   90.00
#
_symmetry.space_group_name_H-M   'P 1'
#
loop_
_entity.id
_entity.type
_entity.pdbx_description
1 polymer ?
#
loop_
_entity_poly.entity_id
_entity_poly.type
_entity_poly.pdbx_seq_one_letter_code
_entity_poly.pdbx_strand_id
1 'polypeptide(L)'
;MKMETITILELMTADHTKILKLLHDVEKSIGIELVSLMKVFDTFEWELEKHIFTEEKAIFSSYNPKNILEGYKMVPELVQQHNEILNKIRIMRKDLMWNKTVKFHEFKEFILAHKTFEEASLYPKLDQELNTGQKEEIIKKIREIV
;
A
#
# COMPACT_ATOMS: atom_id res chain seq x y z
N MET A 1 -2.26 -21.50 25.20
CA MET A 1 -2.61 -21.25 23.79
C MET A 1 -1.41 -20.58 23.14
N LYS A 2 -0.83 -21.18 22.09
CA LYS A 2 0.04 -20.40 21.20
C LYS A 2 -0.87 -19.40 20.50
N MET A 3 -0.66 -18.10 20.70
CA MET A 3 -1.24 -17.11 19.78
C MET A 3 -0.63 -17.40 18.42
N GLU A 4 -1.46 -17.65 17.41
CA GLU A 4 -0.98 -17.66 16.03
C GLU A 4 -0.41 -16.26 15.76
N THR A 5 0.89 -16.20 15.51
CA THR A 5 1.57 -14.97 15.12
C THR A 5 1.10 -14.59 13.73
N ILE A 6 0.29 -13.52 13.65
CA ILE A 6 -0.15 -12.89 12.41
C ILE A 6 1.08 -12.64 11.52
N THR A 7 1.01 -13.03 10.25
CA THR A 7 2.11 -12.90 9.27
C THR A 7 2.16 -11.50 8.65
N ILE A 8 3.26 -11.18 7.96
CA ILE A 8 3.38 -9.91 7.22
C ILE A 8 2.33 -9.89 6.10
N LEU A 9 2.20 -11.00 5.36
CA LEU A 9 1.19 -11.15 4.31
C LEU A 9 -0.23 -10.86 4.81
N GLU A 10 -0.63 -11.46 5.94
CA GLU A 10 -1.99 -11.26 6.50
C GLU A 10 -2.25 -9.81 6.87
N LEU A 11 -1.29 -9.12 7.50
CA LEU A 11 -1.43 -7.70 7.87
C LEU A 11 -1.56 -6.82 6.63
N MET A 12 -0.67 -6.99 5.66
CA MET A 12 -0.63 -6.12 4.48
C MET A 12 -1.81 -6.38 3.53
N THR A 13 -2.27 -7.62 3.38
CA THR A 13 -3.50 -7.92 2.61
C THR A 13 -4.75 -7.29 3.25
N ALA A 14 -4.83 -7.25 4.58
CA ALA A 14 -5.92 -6.57 5.26
C ALA A 14 -5.89 -5.06 4.98
N ASP A 15 -4.69 -4.45 4.99
CA ASP A 15 -4.52 -3.03 4.69
C ASP A 15 -4.81 -2.71 3.22
N HIS A 16 -4.37 -3.54 2.27
CA HIS A 16 -4.75 -3.45 0.86
C HIS A 16 -6.27 -3.47 0.66
N THR A 17 -6.97 -4.35 1.38
CA THR A 17 -8.43 -4.45 1.32
C THR A 17 -9.09 -3.15 1.80
N LYS A 18 -8.57 -2.55 2.87
CA LYS A 18 -9.01 -1.24 3.37
C LYS A 18 -8.77 -0.12 2.36
N ILE A 19 -7.59 -0.05 1.75
CA ILE A 19 -7.24 0.97 0.73
C ILE A 19 -8.18 0.88 -0.47
N LEU A 20 -8.40 -0.32 -1.01
CA LEU A 20 -9.31 -0.52 -2.14
C LEU A 20 -10.75 -0.14 -1.83
N LYS A 21 -11.21 -0.40 -0.61
CA LYS A 21 -12.52 0.05 -0.13
C LYS A 21 -12.60 1.58 -0.09
N LEU A 22 -11.58 2.25 0.47
CA LEU A 22 -11.54 3.72 0.53
C LEU A 22 -11.52 4.35 -0.86
N LEU A 23 -10.75 3.79 -1.80
CA LEU A 23 -10.75 4.22 -3.20
C LEU A 23 -12.13 4.08 -3.85
N HIS A 24 -12.84 2.99 -3.57
CA HIS A 24 -14.21 2.78 -4.04
C HIS A 24 -15.20 3.78 -3.43
N ASP A 25 -15.03 4.12 -2.15
CA ASP A 25 -15.85 5.13 -1.48
C ASP A 25 -15.63 6.53 -2.08
N VAL A 26 -14.40 6.87 -2.48
CA VAL A 26 -14.11 8.11 -3.24
C VAL A 26 -14.85 8.12 -4.58
N GLU A 27 -14.74 7.05 -5.36
CA GLU A 27 -15.39 6.96 -6.68
C GLU A 27 -16.92 7.08 -6.57
N LYS A 28 -17.53 6.48 -5.54
CA LYS A 28 -18.96 6.60 -5.26
C LYS A 28 -19.39 7.99 -4.77
N SER A 29 -18.44 8.76 -4.26
CA SER A 29 -18.68 10.12 -3.77
C SER A 29 -18.65 11.16 -4.90
N ILE A 30 -18.35 10.77 -6.14
CA ILE A 30 -18.39 11.69 -7.27
C ILE A 30 -19.82 12.23 -7.47
N GLY A 31 -19.92 13.56 -7.65
CA GLY A 31 -21.19 14.26 -7.82
C GLY A 31 -21.85 14.71 -6.52
N ILE A 32 -21.27 14.40 -5.35
CA ILE A 32 -21.66 15.03 -4.09
C ILE A 32 -20.98 16.41 -3.95
N GLU A 33 -21.36 17.14 -2.90
CA GLU A 33 -20.77 18.44 -2.55
C GLU A 33 -19.24 18.32 -2.33
N LEU A 34 -18.49 19.30 -2.86
CA LEU A 34 -17.02 19.22 -2.96
C LEU A 34 -16.32 19.01 -1.61
N VAL A 35 -16.73 19.71 -0.55
CA VAL A 35 -16.15 19.54 0.79
C VAL A 35 -16.34 18.11 1.30
N SER A 36 -17.52 17.53 1.05
CA SER A 36 -17.82 16.15 1.41
C SER A 36 -17.00 15.14 0.62
N LEU A 37 -16.85 15.34 -0.69
CA LEU A 37 -15.99 14.53 -1.56
C LEU A 37 -14.53 14.59 -1.11
N MET A 38 -14.02 15.79 -0.83
CA MET A 38 -12.63 15.97 -0.41
C MET A 38 -12.33 15.32 0.94
N LYS A 39 -13.29 15.28 1.88
CA LYS A 39 -13.10 14.52 3.15
C LYS A 39 -12.89 13.03 2.93
N VAL A 40 -13.65 12.44 2.01
CA VAL A 40 -13.50 11.02 1.65
C VAL A 40 -12.15 10.80 0.94
N PHE A 41 -11.79 11.70 0.02
CA PHE A 41 -10.51 11.65 -0.67
C PHE A 41 -9.31 11.79 0.28
N ASP A 42 -9.35 12.73 1.22
CA ASP A 42 -8.25 12.96 2.15
C ASP A 42 -8.05 11.75 3.09
N THR A 43 -9.14 11.06 3.47
CA THR A 43 -9.06 9.81 4.23
C THR A 43 -8.38 8.72 3.40
N PHE A 44 -8.79 8.56 2.14
CA PHE A 44 -8.19 7.60 1.23
C PHE A 44 -6.70 7.87 0.99
N GLU A 45 -6.33 9.12 0.67
CA GLU A 45 -4.93 9.48 0.45
C GLU A 45 -4.10 9.21 1.70
N TRP A 46 -4.55 9.67 2.87
CA TRP A 46 -3.81 9.49 4.11
C TRP A 46 -3.50 8.04 4.41
N GLU A 47 -4.48 7.14 4.25
CA GLU A 47 -4.27 5.71 4.51
C GLU A 47 -3.37 5.07 3.45
N LEU A 48 -3.44 5.51 2.19
CA LEU A 48 -2.54 5.03 1.14
C LEU A 48 -1.09 5.52 1.34
N GLU A 49 -0.88 6.78 1.73
CA GLU A 49 0.45 7.31 2.05
C GLU A 49 1.05 6.59 3.26
N LYS A 50 0.23 6.33 4.28
CA LYS A 50 0.65 5.59 5.48
C LYS A 50 1.01 4.14 5.14
N HIS A 51 0.27 3.50 4.26
CA HIS A 51 0.58 2.17 3.75
C HIS A 51 1.95 2.13 3.08
N ILE A 52 2.18 2.98 2.07
CA ILE A 52 3.47 3.10 1.37
C ILE A 52 4.61 3.38 2.36
N PHE A 53 4.39 4.29 3.31
CA PHE A 53 5.37 4.58 4.35
C PHE A 53 5.68 3.37 5.22
N THR A 54 4.65 2.60 5.61
CA THR A 54 4.80 1.37 6.39
C THR A 54 5.66 0.37 5.65
N GLU A 55 5.43 0.16 4.37
CA GLU A 55 6.23 -0.76 3.57
C GLU A 55 7.69 -0.29 3.48
N GLU A 56 7.91 0.97 3.12
CA GLU A 56 9.27 1.48 2.94
C GLU A 56 10.08 1.51 4.25
N LYS A 57 9.43 1.83 5.38
CA LYS A 57 10.12 2.05 6.68
C LYS A 57 10.08 0.86 7.63
N ALA A 58 9.08 -0.01 7.54
CA ALA A 58 9.02 -1.20 8.37
C ALA A 58 9.55 -2.42 7.61
N ILE A 59 9.16 -2.58 6.34
CA ILE A 59 9.40 -3.80 5.57
C ILE A 59 10.70 -3.69 4.76
N PHE A 60 10.76 -2.77 3.80
CA PHE A 60 11.86 -2.69 2.83
C PHE A 60 13.19 -2.37 3.50
N SER A 61 13.21 -1.45 4.47
CA SER A 61 14.44 -1.15 5.23
C SER A 61 14.92 -2.31 6.10
N SER A 62 14.03 -3.25 6.44
CA SER A 62 14.36 -4.44 7.23
C SER A 62 14.69 -5.64 6.35
N TYR A 63 14.51 -5.53 5.02
CA TYR A 63 14.76 -6.63 4.09
C TYR A 63 16.24 -6.68 3.69
N ASN A 64 16.90 -7.78 4.05
CA ASN A 64 18.26 -8.08 3.63
C ASN A 64 18.29 -9.44 2.89
N PRO A 65 17.96 -9.45 1.58
CA PRO A 65 17.78 -10.69 0.82
C PRO A 65 19.07 -11.52 0.78
N LYS A 66 18.93 -12.83 0.98
CA LYS A 66 20.04 -13.79 0.75
C LYS A 66 20.40 -13.88 -0.73
N ASN A 67 19.39 -13.84 -1.60
CA ASN A 67 19.59 -13.76 -3.05
C ASN A 67 19.65 -12.30 -3.50
N ILE A 68 20.86 -11.77 -3.50
CA ILE A 68 21.16 -10.37 -3.82
C ILE A 68 20.62 -9.97 -5.20
N LEU A 69 20.67 -10.86 -6.21
CA LEU A 69 20.28 -10.52 -7.59
C LEU A 69 18.78 -10.31 -7.79
N GLU A 70 17.94 -11.00 -7.03
CA GLU A 70 16.49 -10.98 -7.17
C GLU A 70 15.84 -10.02 -6.16
N GLY A 71 16.31 -10.04 -4.90
CA GLY A 71 15.81 -9.13 -3.86
C GLY A 71 16.14 -7.66 -4.12
N TYR A 72 17.31 -7.34 -4.70
CA TYR A 72 17.66 -5.96 -5.06
C TYR A 72 16.92 -5.44 -6.30
N LYS A 73 16.21 -6.28 -7.06
CA LYS A 73 15.39 -5.78 -8.19
C LYS A 73 13.97 -5.41 -7.76
N MET A 74 13.37 -6.21 -6.88
CA MET A 74 11.97 -6.02 -6.47
C MET A 74 11.77 -4.73 -5.68
N VAL A 75 12.62 -4.43 -4.69
CA VAL A 75 12.43 -3.24 -3.84
C VAL A 75 12.53 -1.94 -4.64
N PRO A 76 13.54 -1.71 -5.49
CA PRO A 76 13.57 -0.50 -6.33
C PRO A 76 12.38 -0.39 -7.29
N GLU A 77 11.91 -1.50 -7.85
CA GLU A 77 10.72 -1.51 -8.70
C GLU A 77 9.46 -1.10 -7.93
N LEU A 78 9.27 -1.64 -6.72
CA LEU A 78 8.15 -1.26 -5.84
C LEU A 78 8.22 0.21 -5.43
N VAL A 79 9.40 0.71 -5.06
CA VAL A 79 9.59 2.15 -4.75
C VAL A 79 9.29 3.02 -5.98
N GLN A 80 9.63 2.57 -7.19
CA GLN A 80 9.24 3.28 -8.40
C GLN A 80 7.72 3.28 -8.59
N GLN A 81 7.06 2.15 -8.36
CA GLN A 81 5.59 2.04 -8.39
C GLN A 81 4.95 2.97 -7.35
N HIS A 82 5.48 3.03 -6.11
CA HIS A 82 5.01 3.95 -5.07
C HIS A 82 5.08 5.42 -5.50
N ASN A 83 6.20 5.83 -6.09
CA ASN A 83 6.35 7.19 -6.63
C ASN A 83 5.30 7.49 -7.70
N GLU A 84 5.01 6.52 -8.56
CA GLU A 84 3.96 6.65 -9.56
C GLU A 84 2.56 6.71 -8.93
N ILE A 85 2.26 5.88 -7.93
CA ILE A 85 1.00 5.91 -7.15
C ILE A 85 0.81 7.31 -6.57
N LEU A 86 1.80 7.82 -5.83
CA LEU A 86 1.75 9.14 -5.19
C LEU A 86 1.58 10.27 -6.21
N ASN A 87 2.22 10.16 -7.37
CA ASN A 87 2.04 11.13 -8.44
C ASN A 87 0.61 11.10 -9.02
N LYS A 88 0.05 9.90 -9.28
CA LYS A 88 -1.32 9.75 -9.76
C LYS A 88 -2.32 10.31 -8.75
N ILE A 89 -2.12 10.08 -7.44
CA ILE A 89 -2.95 10.64 -6.37
C ILE A 89 -2.93 12.18 -6.37
N ARG A 90 -1.75 12.80 -6.51
CA ARG A 90 -1.63 14.26 -6.62
C ARG A 90 -2.37 14.82 -7.84
N ILE A 91 -2.38 14.08 -8.95
CA ILE A 91 -3.15 14.44 -10.15
C ILE A 91 -4.65 14.30 -9.88
N MET A 92 -5.09 13.17 -9.30
CA MET A 92 -6.49 12.93 -8.93
C MET A 92 -7.03 14.04 -8.02
N ARG A 93 -6.27 14.47 -7.00
CA ARG A 93 -6.67 15.60 -6.15
C ARG A 93 -6.94 16.86 -6.98
N LYS A 94 -6.02 17.22 -7.85
CA LYS A 94 -6.16 18.43 -8.70
C LYS A 94 -7.38 18.31 -9.60
N ASP A 95 -7.62 17.15 -10.18
CA ASP A 95 -8.77 16.90 -11.03
C ASP A 95 -10.08 17.01 -10.25
N LEU A 96 -10.18 16.45 -9.04
CA LEU A 96 -11.34 16.60 -8.16
C LEU A 96 -11.60 18.07 -7.80
N MET A 97 -10.56 18.80 -7.39
CA MET A 97 -10.66 20.23 -7.02
C MET A 97 -11.10 21.12 -8.20
N TRP A 98 -10.75 20.74 -9.42
CA TRP A 98 -11.13 21.46 -10.63
C TRP A 98 -12.36 20.87 -11.34
N ASN A 99 -13.06 19.93 -10.69
CA ASN A 99 -14.22 19.24 -11.26
C ASN A 99 -13.94 18.63 -12.66
N LYS A 100 -12.74 18.06 -12.82
CA LYS A 100 -12.31 17.33 -14.02
C LYS A 100 -12.56 15.84 -13.84
N THR A 101 -12.66 15.14 -14.97
CA THR A 101 -12.78 13.68 -14.98
C THR A 101 -11.54 13.03 -14.37
N VAL A 102 -11.75 12.22 -13.34
CA VAL A 102 -10.70 11.42 -12.71
C VAL A 102 -10.64 10.03 -13.34
N LYS A 103 -9.43 9.56 -13.63
CA LYS A 103 -9.16 8.24 -14.23
C LYS A 103 -9.15 7.12 -13.18
N PHE A 104 -10.27 6.89 -12.49
CA PHE A 104 -10.36 5.88 -11.42
C PHE A 104 -10.04 4.46 -11.90
N HIS A 105 -10.49 4.09 -13.11
CA HIS A 105 -10.26 2.75 -13.65
C HIS A 105 -8.76 2.46 -13.85
N GLU A 106 -8.04 3.34 -14.54
CA GLU A 106 -6.59 3.21 -14.76
C GLU A 106 -5.82 3.15 -13.43
N PHE A 107 -6.22 3.97 -12.45
CA PHE A 107 -5.60 3.96 -11.13
C PHE A 107 -5.88 2.66 -10.35
N LYS A 108 -7.11 2.14 -10.40
CA LYS A 108 -7.48 0.86 -9.77
C LYS A 108 -6.71 -0.30 -10.38
N GLU A 109 -6.60 -0.38 -11.71
CA GLU A 109 -5.82 -1.43 -12.37
C GLU A 109 -4.36 -1.41 -11.92
N PHE A 110 -3.78 -0.21 -11.78
CA PHE A 110 -2.41 -0.04 -11.30
C PHE A 110 -2.23 -0.51 -9.85
N ILE A 111 -3.12 -0.10 -8.92
CA ILE A 111 -3.08 -0.55 -7.52
C ILE A 111 -3.30 -2.07 -7.41
N LEU A 112 -4.20 -2.64 -8.21
CA LEU A 112 -4.44 -4.08 -8.20
C LEU A 112 -3.23 -4.86 -8.70
N ALA A 113 -2.54 -4.38 -9.74
CA ALA A 113 -1.31 -4.99 -10.23
C ALA A 113 -0.19 -4.94 -9.18
N HIS A 114 0.02 -3.77 -8.57
CA HIS A 114 0.98 -3.55 -7.48
C HIS A 114 0.73 -4.50 -6.30
N LYS A 115 -0.47 -4.46 -5.73
CA LYS A 115 -0.94 -5.38 -4.67
C LYS A 115 -0.71 -6.85 -5.02
N THR A 116 -1.06 -7.24 -6.25
CA THR A 116 -0.96 -8.65 -6.68
C THR A 116 0.50 -9.10 -6.69
N PHE A 117 1.40 -8.24 -7.15
CA PHE A 117 2.82 -8.55 -7.15
C PHE A 117 3.36 -8.73 -5.73
N GLU A 118 2.98 -7.86 -4.80
CA GLU A 118 3.44 -7.94 -3.41
C GLU A 118 2.90 -9.17 -2.68
N GLU A 119 1.61 -9.43 -2.81
CA GLU A 119 0.93 -10.55 -2.16
C GLU A 119 1.35 -11.91 -2.75
N ALA A 120 1.66 -11.98 -4.04
CA ALA A 120 2.07 -13.22 -4.69
C ALA A 120 3.59 -13.45 -4.64
N SER A 121 4.40 -12.39 -4.49
CA SER A 121 5.86 -12.47 -4.64
C SER A 121 6.59 -11.96 -3.41
N LEU A 122 6.42 -10.69 -3.05
CA LEU A 122 7.22 -10.06 -2.01
C LEU A 122 6.94 -10.65 -0.62
N TYR A 123 5.71 -10.52 -0.12
CA TYR A 123 5.39 -10.91 1.26
C TYR A 123 5.60 -12.41 1.50
N PRO A 124 5.20 -13.33 0.59
CA PRO A 124 5.52 -14.75 0.75
C PRO A 124 7.02 -15.01 0.85
N LYS A 125 7.85 -14.29 0.07
CA LYS A 125 9.31 -14.44 0.13
C LYS A 125 9.89 -13.91 1.43
N LEU A 126 9.38 -12.79 1.94
CA LEU A 126 9.75 -12.28 3.27
C LEU A 126 9.40 -13.29 4.36
N ASP A 127 8.21 -13.89 4.27
CA ASP A 127 7.78 -14.91 5.22
C ASP A 127 8.61 -16.20 5.14
N GLN A 128 9.22 -16.52 3.99
CA GLN A 128 10.10 -17.68 3.86
C GLN A 128 11.55 -17.40 4.27
N GLU A 129 12.06 -16.21 3.95
CA GLU A 129 13.49 -15.88 4.11
C GLU A 129 13.85 -15.34 5.49
N LEU A 130 12.91 -14.65 6.15
CA LEU A 130 13.12 -14.03 7.46
C LEU A 130 12.95 -15.03 8.60
N ASN A 131 13.84 -14.96 9.58
CA ASN A 131 13.68 -15.70 10.82
C ASN A 131 12.59 -15.07 11.72
N THR A 132 12.15 -15.81 12.74
CA THR A 132 11.08 -15.37 13.66
C THR A 132 11.34 -14.00 14.27
N GLY A 133 12.55 -13.72 14.76
CA GLY A 133 12.86 -12.44 15.39
C GLY A 133 12.81 -11.25 14.41
N GLN A 134 13.24 -11.47 13.16
CA GLN A 134 13.12 -10.45 12.10
C GLN A 134 11.66 -10.15 11.77
N LYS A 135 10.82 -11.19 11.68
CA LYS A 135 9.38 -11.01 11.44
C LYS A 135 8.71 -10.27 12.58
N GLU A 136 9.00 -10.65 13.82
CA GLU A 136 8.46 -10.00 15.01
C GLU A 136 8.82 -8.51 15.04
N GLU A 137 10.06 -8.15 14.68
CA GLU A 137 10.49 -6.75 14.61
C GLU A 137 9.76 -5.98 13.49
N ILE A 138 9.57 -6.57 12.31
CA ILE A 138 8.80 -5.94 11.22
C ILE A 138 7.34 -5.75 11.65
N ILE A 139 6.71 -6.79 12.19
CA ILE A 139 5.32 -6.73 12.67
C ILE A 139 5.16 -5.67 13.75
N LYS A 140 6.13 -5.57 14.67
CA LYS A 140 6.13 -4.53 15.70
C LYS A 140 6.17 -3.13 15.08
N LYS A 141 7.08 -2.88 14.13
CA LYS A 141 7.17 -1.59 13.42
C LYS A 141 5.89 -1.26 12.65
N ILE A 142 5.28 -2.24 11.98
CA ILE A 142 3.99 -2.06 11.30
C ILE A 142 2.94 -1.58 12.31
N ARG A 143 2.82 -2.24 13.47
CA ARG A 143 1.85 -1.87 14.52
C ARG A 143 2.11 -0.52 15.20
N GLU A 144 3.31 0.04 15.07
CA GLU A 144 3.61 1.39 15.59
C GLU A 144 3.13 2.48 14.62
N ILE A 145 2.92 2.14 13.35
CA ILE A 145 2.49 3.07 12.29
C ILE A 145 0.98 2.98 12.05
N VAL A 146 0.43 1.76 12.06
CA VAL A 146 -0.96 1.43 11.65
C VAL A 146 -1.92 1.44 12.83
#